data_AF-A0A4P9WXK7-F1
#
_entry.id   AF-A0A4P9WXK7-F1
#
_cell.length_a   1.000
_cell.length_b   1.000
_cell.length_c   1.000
_cell.angle_alpha   90.00
_cell.angle_beta   90.00
_cell.angle_gamma   90.00
#
_symmetry.space_group_name_H-M   'P 1'
#
loop_
_entity.id
_entity.type
_entity.pdbx_description
1 polymer ?
#
loop_
_entity_poly.entity_id
_entity_poly.type
_entity_poly.pdbx_seq_one_letter_code
_entity_poly.pdbx_strand_id
1 'polypeptide(L)' 'MSLPKRIVKETERLMAEPAPGITAEPQEENLRYFDVTIAGPASSPYEGGIFRLEL' A
#
# COMPACT_ATOMS: atom_id res chain seq x y z
N MET A 1 -1.55 23.49 1.03
CA MET A 1 -1.21 22.83 -0.26
C MET A 1 -2.21 21.70 -0.47
N SER A 2 -3.08 21.77 -1.48
CA SER A 2 -4.05 20.68 -1.71
C SER A 2 -3.31 19.43 -2.17
N LEU A 3 -3.62 18.28 -1.58
CA LEU A 3 -3.18 17.00 -2.13
C LEU A 3 -3.65 16.87 -3.58
N PRO A 4 -2.79 16.41 -4.51
CA PRO A 4 -3.21 16.17 -5.87
C PRO A 4 -4.42 15.23 -5.88
N LYS A 5 -5.48 15.58 -6.62
CA LYS A 5 -6.72 14.77 -6.71
C LYS A 5 -6.46 13.30 -7.06
N ARG A 6 -5.33 13.03 -7.72
CA ARG A 6 -4.89 11.69 -8.09
C ARG A 6 -4.50 10.82 -6.88
N ILE A 7 -3.71 11.35 -5.94
CA ILE A 7 -3.29 10.62 -4.73
C ILE A 7 -4.52 10.20 -3.92
N VAL A 8 -5.44 11.14 -3.69
CA VAL A 8 -6.70 10.89 -2.96
C VAL A 8 -7.52 9.79 -3.64
N LYS A 9 -7.71 9.86 -4.97
CA LYS A 9 -8.44 8.82 -5.72
C LYS A 9 -7.75 7.45 -5.71
N GLU A 10 -6.43 7.41 -5.80
CA GLU A 10 -5.67 6.15 -5.73
C GLU A 10 -5.76 5.56 -4.33
N THR A 11 -5.62 6.35 -3.26
CA THR A 11 -5.83 5.91 -1.88
C THR A 11 -7.24 5.35 -1.67
N GLU A 12 -8.28 6.07 -2.09
CA GLU A 12 -9.67 5.61 -1.98
C GLU A 12 -9.89 4.28 -2.72
N ARG A 13 -9.34 4.16 -3.93
CA ARG A 13 -9.44 2.91 -4.71
C ARG A 13 -8.68 1.76 -4.06
N LEU A 14 -7.52 2.03 -3.50
CA LEU A 14 -6.68 1.02 -2.86
C LEU A 14 -7.28 0.55 -1.53
N MET A 15 -7.94 1.44 -0.79
CA MET A 15 -8.76 1.09 0.37
C MET A 15 -10.03 0.31 -0.01
N ALA A 16 -10.65 0.63 -1.15
CA ALA A 16 -11.85 -0.06 -1.63
C ALA A 16 -11.55 -1.45 -2.23
N GLU A 17 -10.42 -1.59 -2.91
CA GLU A 17 -9.98 -2.81 -3.58
C GLU A 17 -8.53 -3.14 -3.19
N PRO A 18 -8.29 -3.64 -1.96
CA PRO A 18 -6.96 -4.08 -1.57
C PRO A 18 -6.53 -5.29 -2.39
N ALA A 19 -5.33 -5.22 -2.97
CA ALA A 19 -4.78 -6.33 -3.72
C ALA A 19 -4.48 -7.52 -2.80
N PRO A 20 -4.71 -8.77 -3.24
CA PRO A 20 -4.50 -9.94 -2.39
C PRO A 20 -3.02 -10.06 -2.00
N GLY A 21 -2.77 -9.98 -0.69
CA GLY A 21 -1.42 -9.99 -0.14
C GLY A 21 -0.69 -8.65 -0.22
N ILE A 22 -1.34 -7.54 -0.59
CA ILE A 22 -0.74 -6.20 -0.58
C ILE A 22 -1.68 -5.25 0.17
N THR A 23 -1.14 -4.58 1.18
CA THR A 23 -1.83 -3.54 1.95
C THR A 23 -1.03 -2.26 1.79
N ALA A 24 -1.63 -1.16 1.33
CA ALA A 24 -0.97 0.14 1.35
C ALA A 24 -1.85 1.14 2.10
N GLU A 25 -1.31 1.70 3.17
CA GLU A 25 -2.00 2.63 4.05
C GLU A 25 -1.27 3.97 4.04
N PRO A 26 -1.97 5.10 3.83
CA PRO A 26 -1.34 6.41 3.90
C PRO A 26 -0.98 6.75 5.34
N GLN A 27 0.12 7.46 5.54
CA GLN A 27 0.45 8.02 6.85
C GLN A 27 -0.45 9.21 7.20
N GLU A 28 -0.94 9.26 8.43
CA GLU A 28 -1.84 10.33 8.91
C GLU A 28 -1.17 11.71 8.89
N GLU A 29 0.15 11.75 9.12
CA GLU A 29 0.93 12.99 9.18
C GLU A 29 1.33 13.48 7.79
N ASN A 30 1.47 12.57 6.83
CA ASN A 30 1.77 12.90 5.45
C ASN A 30 1.12 11.89 4.49
N LEU A 31 -0.06 12.28 3.98
CA LEU A 31 -0.85 11.52 3.01
C LEU A 31 -0.14 11.28 1.65
N ARG A 32 1.12 11.72 1.49
CA ARG A 32 1.98 11.35 0.36
C ARG A 32 2.85 10.13 0.63
N TYR A 33 3.07 9.80 1.89
CA TYR A 33 3.81 8.61 2.30
C TYR A 33 2.84 7.48 2.56
N PHE A 34 3.18 6.31 2.04
CA PHE A 34 2.40 5.10 2.18
C PHE A 34 3.25 4.00 2.81
N ASP A 35 2.72 3.42 3.86
CA ASP A 35 3.21 2.17 4.42
C ASP A 35 2.60 1.03 3.63
N VAL A 36 3.46 0.31 2.90
CA VAL A 36 3.05 -0.83 2.07
C VAL A 36 3.54 -2.11 2.71
N THR A 37 2.64 -3.06 2.93
CA THR A 37 2.94 -4.41 3.39
C THR A 37 2.61 -5.39 2.27
N ILE A 38 3.59 -6.21 1.87
CA ILE A 38 3.45 -7.23 0.83
C ILE A 38 3.70 -8.60 1.46
N ALA A 39 2.75 -9.51 1.29
CA ALA A 39 2.93 -10.93 1.55
C ALA A 39 3.70 -11.54 0.38
N GLY A 40 4.74 -12.32 0.70
CA GLY A 40 5.51 -12.99 -0.31
C GLY A 40 4.66 -13.99 -1.09
N PRO A 41 4.74 -13.99 -2.42
CA PRO A 41 3.86 -14.79 -3.26
C PRO A 41 4.14 -16.28 -3.08
N ALA A 42 3.07 -17.08 -3.19
CA ALA A 42 3.16 -18.53 -3.23
C ALA A 42 4.02 -18.98 -4.42
N SER A 43 4.74 -20.10 -4.27
CA SER A 43 5.70 -20.62 -5.23
C SER A 43 6.97 -19.78 -5.41
N SER A 44 7.33 -18.93 -4.43
CA SER A 44 8.60 -18.20 -4.40
C SER A 44 9.39 -18.49 -3.11
N PRO A 45 10.71 -18.24 -3.05
CA PRO A 45 11.49 -18.35 -1.82
C PRO A 45 11.00 -17.42 -0.69
N TYR A 46 10.13 -16.47 -1.04
CA TYR A 46 9.56 -15.49 -0.14
C TYR A 46 8.17 -15.91 0.36
N GLU A 47 7.65 -17.07 -0.05
CA GLU A 47 6.36 -17.60 0.40
C GLU A 47 6.28 -17.62 1.94
N GLY A 48 5.23 -17.01 2.49
CA GLY A 48 5.06 -16.85 3.95
C GLY A 48 5.85 -15.70 4.58
N GLY A 49 6.68 -14.98 3.81
CA GLY A 49 7.34 -13.76 4.24
C GLY A 49 6.41 -12.54 4.21
N ILE A 50 6.62 -11.59 5.12
CA ILE A 50 5.94 -10.29 5.13
C ILE A 50 6.99 -9.20 4.93
N PHE A 51 6.84 -8.42 3.86
CA PHE A 51 7.74 -7.36 3.47
C PHE A 51 7.09 -6.02 3.75
N ARG A 52 7.78 -5.16 4.48
CA ARG A 52 7.39 -3.76 4.68
C ARG A 52 8.17 -2.88 3.70
N LEU A 53 7.46 -1.99 3.03
CA LEU A 53 7.99 -1.01 2.10
C LEU A 53 7.40 0.35 2.43
N GLU A 54 8.13 1.39 2.05
CA GLU A 54 7.72 2.78 2.12
C GLU A 54 7.66 3.36 0.70
N LEU A 55 6.62 4.14 0.40
CA LEU A 55 6.42 4.82 -0.87
C LEU A 55 6.15 6.31 -0.64
#